data_AF-A0A935BM20-F1
#
_entry.id   AF-A0A935BM20-F1
#
_cell.length_a   1.000
_cell.length_b   1.000
_cell.length_c   1.000
_cell.angle_alpha   90.00
_cell.angle_beta   90.00
_cell.angle_gamma   90.00
#
_symmetry.space_group_name_H-M   'P 1'
#
loop_
_entity.id
_entity.type
_entity.pdbx_description
1 polymer ?
#
loop_
_entity_poly.entity_id
_entity_poly.type
_entity_poly.pdbx_seq_one_letter_code
_entity_poly.pdbx_strand_id
1 'polypeptide(L)' 'MSADLVLFDAAKVIDRATFAEPQNVSTGIRATFVNGRRVWNGRKTGERDGFEEEKRVEVIHMRE' A
#
# COMPACT_ATOMS: atom_id res chain seq x y z
N MET A 1 15.74 -11.55 -3.74
CA MET A 1 15.11 -10.37 -4.37
C MET A 1 13.93 -9.97 -3.49
N SER A 2 13.87 -8.72 -3.02
CA SER A 2 12.80 -8.19 -2.17
C SER A 2 11.76 -7.49 -3.05
N ALA A 3 10.46 -7.68 -2.82
CA ALA A 3 9.39 -7.13 -3.66
C ALA A 3 8.55 -6.09 -2.93
N ASP A 4 8.50 -4.87 -3.47
CA ASP A 4 7.61 -3.83 -2.99
C ASP A 4 6.41 -3.72 -3.93
N LEU A 5 5.23 -4.03 -3.39
CA LEU A 5 4.02 -4.23 -4.19
C LEU A 5 2.82 -3.58 -3.50
N VAL A 6 1.93 -3.02 -4.31
CA VAL A 6 0.63 -2.51 -3.88
C VAL A 6 -0.46 -3.16 -4.72
N LEU A 7 -1.41 -3.82 -4.05
CA LEU A 7 -2.65 -4.29 -4.67
C LEU A 7 -3.76 -3.30 -4.33
N PHE A 8 -4.38 -2.72 -5.35
CA PHE A 8 -5.48 -1.77 -5.20
C PHE A 8 -6.62 -2.04 -6.19
N ASP A 9 -7.79 -1.50 -5.85
CA ASP A 9 -8.97 -1.47 -6.71
C ASP A 9 -8.97 -0.18 -7.53
N ALA A 10 -8.72 -0.29 -8.84
CA ALA A 10 -8.59 0.87 -9.72
C ALA A 10 -9.86 1.74 -9.78
N ALA A 11 -11.04 1.16 -9.54
CA ALA A 11 -12.29 1.92 -9.54
C ALA A 11 -12.55 2.65 -8.21
N LYS A 12 -11.81 2.32 -7.15
CA LYS A 12 -12.08 2.82 -5.79
C LYS A 12 -10.91 3.55 -5.15
N VAL A 13 -9.71 3.51 -5.74
CA VAL A 13 -8.53 4.14 -5.15
C VAL A 13 -8.69 5.66 -5.12
N ILE A 14 -8.72 6.23 -3.91
CA ILE A 14 -8.81 7.66 -3.66
C ILE A 14 -8.30 8.00 -2.25
N ASP A 15 -7.62 9.13 -2.12
CA ASP A 15 -7.28 9.72 -0.83
C ASP A 15 -8.52 10.35 -0.18
N ARG A 16 -8.67 10.17 1.13
CA ARG A 16 -9.80 10.72 1.90
C ARG A 16 -9.38 11.85 2.83
N ALA A 17 -8.09 12.17 2.86
CA ALA A 17 -7.55 13.22 3.67
C ALA A 17 -8.04 14.58 3.16
N THR A 18 -8.46 15.44 4.08
CA THR A 18 -8.77 16.84 3.78
C THR A 18 -7.96 17.73 4.72
N PHE A 19 -7.95 19.05 4.50
CA PHE A 19 -7.29 19.96 5.44
C PHE A 19 -7.90 19.90 6.85
N ALA A 20 -9.20 19.67 6.97
CA ALA A 20 -9.88 19.55 8.26
C ALA A 20 -9.67 18.17 8.91
N GLU A 21 -9.57 17.11 8.10
CA GLU A 21 -9.43 15.73 8.54
C GLU A 21 -8.22 15.04 7.87
N PRO A 22 -6.99 15.39 8.27
CA PRO A 22 -5.78 14.95 7.56
C PRO A 22 -5.43 13.47 7.77
N GLN A 23 -6.02 12.82 8.79
CA GLN A 23 -5.70 11.44 9.18
C GLN A 23 -6.66 10.40 8.56
N ASN A 24 -7.57 10.82 7.68
CA ASN A 24 -8.49 9.90 7.03
C ASN A 24 -7.73 8.91 6.13
N VAL A 25 -7.92 7.62 6.39
CA VAL A 25 -7.27 6.54 5.65
C VAL A 25 -7.80 6.51 4.21
N SER A 26 -6.89 6.37 3.24
CA SER A 26 -7.25 6.18 1.83
C SER A 26 -8.10 4.92 1.62
N THR A 27 -8.94 4.92 0.59
CA THR A 27 -9.73 3.74 0.22
C THR A 27 -9.21 3.13 -1.10
N GLY A 28 -9.63 1.91 -1.40
CA GLY A 28 -9.21 1.16 -2.59
C GLY A 28 -7.87 0.41 -2.45
N ILE A 29 -7.04 0.68 -1.44
CA ILE A 29 -5.81 -0.10 -1.17
C ILE A 29 -6.16 -1.42 -0.47
N ARG A 30 -6.00 -2.55 -1.17
CA ARG A 30 -6.32 -3.89 -0.66
C ARG A 30 -5.17 -4.49 0.15
N ALA A 31 -3.94 -4.38 -0.34
CA ALA A 31 -2.76 -4.87 0.38
C ALA A 31 -1.49 -4.12 -0.05
N THR A 32 -0.55 -3.99 0.89
CA THR A 32 0.79 -3.44 0.63
C THR A 32 1.83 -4.38 1.19
N PHE A 33 2.89 -4.59 0.41
CA PHE A 33 4.03 -5.41 0.76
C PHE A 33 5.30 -4.57 0.70
N VAL A 34 6.13 -4.68 1.74
CA VAL A 34 7.47 -4.10 1.80
C VAL A 34 8.44 -5.27 1.98
N ASN A 35 9.45 -5.35 1.13
CA ASN A 35 10.36 -6.47 1.01
C ASN A 35 9.69 -7.86 0.96
N GLY A 36 8.54 -7.95 0.31
CA GLY A 36 7.73 -9.18 0.22
C GLY A 36 6.92 -9.49 1.48
N ARG A 37 6.99 -8.67 2.53
CA ARG A 37 6.23 -8.83 3.77
C ARG A 37 4.99 -7.95 3.73
N ARG A 38 3.80 -8.52 3.97
CA ARG A 38 2.53 -7.77 3.94
C ARG A 38 2.40 -6.87 5.17
N VAL A 39 2.49 -5.56 4.96
CA VAL A 39 2.41 -4.54 6.03
C VAL A 39 1.01 -3.92 6.17
N TRP A 40 0.16 -4.07 5.14
CA TRP A 40 -1.22 -3.56 5.12
C TRP A 40 -2.19 -4.56 4.49
N ASN A 41 -3.39 -4.70 5.06
CA ASN A 41 -4.50 -5.48 4.52
C ASN A 41 -5.89 -4.89 4.83
N GLY A 42 -6.01 -3.57 4.73
CA GLY A 42 -7.16 -2.79 5.23
C GLY A 42 -6.97 -2.32 6.68
N ARG A 43 -5.97 -2.87 7.35
CA ARG A 43 -5.38 -2.36 8.60
C ARG A 43 -3.89 -2.65 8.61
N LYS A 44 -3.16 -2.03 9.54
CA LYS A 44 -1.75 -2.35 9.78
C LYS A 44 -1.65 -3.79 10.30
N THR A 45 -0.76 -4.59 9.72
CA THR A 45 -0.61 -6.01 10.08
C THR A 45 0.26 -6.24 11.33
N GLY A 46 0.98 -5.22 11.79
CA GLY A 46 1.98 -5.33 12.86
C GLY A 46 3.38 -5.65 12.34
N GLU A 47 3.48 -6.10 11.09
CA GLU A 47 4.77 -6.23 10.40
C GLU A 47 5.42 -4.86 10.24
N ARG A 48 6.68 -4.76 10.66
CA ARG A 48 7.53 -3.61 10.41
C ARG A 48 8.72 -4.12 9.61
N ASP A 49 9.08 -3.37 8.58
CA ASP A 49 10.34 -3.59 7.91
C ASP A 49 11.29 -2.44 8.21
N GLY A 50 12.55 -2.79 8.38
CA GLY A 50 13.65 -1.85 8.56
C GLY A 50 14.48 -1.75 7.29
N PHE A 51 15.08 -0.57 7.12
CA PHE A 51 16.07 -0.15 6.12
C PHE A 51 15.54 0.51 4.85
N GLU A 52 16.10 1.71 4.63
CA GLU A 52 16.02 2.52 3.41
C GLU A 52 16.94 1.94 2.34
N GLU A 53 16.37 1.64 1.18
CA GLU A 53 17.07 1.64 -0.09
C GLU A 53 16.12 2.23 -1.13
N GLU A 54 16.65 2.85 -2.17
CA GLU A 54 15.86 3.40 -3.28
C GLU A 54 15.21 2.24 -4.06
N LYS A 55 13.96 1.92 -3.74
CA LYS A 55 13.23 0.80 -4.35
C LYS A 55 12.26 1.27 -5.42
N ARG A 56 12.32 0.61 -6.58
CA ARG A 56 11.33 0.75 -7.65
C ARG A 56 10.03 0.06 -7.22
N VAL A 57 8.96 0.85 -7.16
CA VAL A 57 7.59 0.32 -7.04
C VAL A 57 7.17 -0.18 -8.42
N GLU A 58 6.97 -1.49 -8.55
CA GLU A 58 6.35 -2.05 -9.76
C GLU A 58 4.83 -2.10 -9.57
N VAL A 59 4.11 -1.33 -10.38
CA VAL A 59 2.64 -1.36 -10.41
C VAL A 59 2.20 -2.50 -11.31
N ILE A 60 1.91 -3.65 -10.70
CA ILE A 60 1.35 -4.79 -11.43
C ILE A 60 -0.16 -4.60 -11.56
N HIS A 61 -0.64 -4.36 -12.78
CA HIS A 61 -2.06 -4.44 -13.11
C HIS A 61 -2.47 -5.92 -13.15
N MET A 62 -3.02 -6.43 -12.06
CA MET A 62 -3.61 -7.78 -12.05
C MET A 62 -4.97 -7.72 -12.76
N ARG A 63 -5.04 -8.31 -13.95
CA ARG A 63 -6.31 -8.66 -14.61
C ARG A 63 -6.67 -10.09 -14.22
N GLU A 64 -7.96 -10.33 -14.04
CA GLU A 64 -8.52 -11.68 -13.88
C GLU A 64 -8.23 -12.54 -15.12
#